data_AF-A0A9N9HJP2-F1
#
_entry.id   AF-A0A9N9HJP2-F1
#
_cell.length_a   1.000
_cell.length_b   1.000
_cell.length_c   1.000
_cell.angle_alpha   90.00
_cell.angle_beta   90.00
_cell.angle_gamma   90.00
#
_symmetry.space_group_name_H-M   'P 1'
#
loop_
_entity.id
_entity.type
_entity.pdbx_description
1 polymer ?
#
loop_
_entity_poly.entity_id
_entity_poly.type
_entity_poly.pdbx_seq_one_letter_code
_entity_poly.pdbx_strand_id
1 'polypeptide(L)'
;FTKNAEAVGIDFISIHGRTRRQKSTTPIDIDTIKLCKESLQIPVIANGNIFSLKDANLLYENTKVDGVMAARVRKYSLGMCG
;
A
#
# COMPACT_ATOMS: atom_id res chain seq x y z
N PHE A 1 -15.71 0.05 -5.28
CA PHE A 1 -14.72 0.13 -6.37
C PHE A 1 -13.84 -1.11 -6.39
N THR A 2 -13.08 -1.38 -5.34
CA THR A 2 -12.15 -2.51 -5.26
C THR A 2 -12.79 -3.87 -5.58
N LYS A 3 -13.97 -4.18 -5.01
CA LYS A 3 -14.72 -5.41 -5.34
C LYS A 3 -15.15 -5.52 -6.80
N ASN A 4 -15.46 -4.40 -7.45
CA ASN A 4 -15.81 -4.41 -8.88
C ASN A 4 -14.57 -4.68 -9.74
N ALA A 5 -13.40 -4.17 -9.32
CA ALA A 5 -12.14 -4.43 -9.98
C ALA A 5 -11.72 -5.92 -9.82
N GLU A 6 -11.97 -6.50 -8.65
CA GLU A 6 -11.80 -7.95 -8.44
C GLU A 6 -12.76 -8.77 -9.33
N ALA A 7 -14.03 -8.36 -9.44
CA ALA A 7 -15.04 -9.07 -10.23
C ALA A 7 -14.73 -9.16 -11.73
N VAL A 8 -13.87 -8.29 -12.26
CA VAL A 8 -13.40 -8.37 -13.66
C VAL A 8 -12.16 -9.25 -13.85
N GLY A 9 -11.70 -9.94 -12.79
CA GLY A 9 -10.65 -10.96 -12.87
C GLY A 9 -9.22 -10.43 -12.91
N ILE A 10 -8.93 -9.34 -12.19
CA ILE A 10 -7.54 -8.85 -12.06
C ILE A 10 -6.69 -9.77 -11.17
N ASP A 11 -5.40 -9.89 -11.46
CA ASP A 11 -4.47 -10.72 -10.68
C ASP A 11 -4.12 -10.14 -9.32
N PHE A 12 -4.04 -8.80 -9.21
CA PHE A 12 -3.78 -8.09 -7.96
C PHE A 12 -4.22 -6.62 -8.06
N ILE A 13 -4.31 -5.94 -6.92
CA ILE A 13 -4.57 -4.50 -6.87
C ILE A 13 -3.55 -3.78 -5.99
N SER A 14 -3.05 -2.64 -6.47
CA SER A 14 -2.22 -1.74 -5.67
C SER A 14 -3.05 -0.55 -5.18
N ILE A 15 -2.99 -0.27 -3.87
CA ILE A 15 -3.75 0.81 -3.23
C ILE A 15 -2.79 1.85 -2.68
N HIS A 16 -2.88 3.08 -3.17
CA HIS A 16 -2.26 4.22 -2.52
C HIS A 16 -3.18 4.73 -1.42
N GLY A 17 -2.71 4.79 -0.17
CA GLY A 17 -3.51 5.24 0.98
C GLY A 17 -3.84 6.73 1.00
N ARG A 18 -3.95 7.37 -0.17
CA ARG A 18 -4.44 8.74 -0.30
C ARG A 18 -5.39 8.84 -1.47
N THR A 19 -6.38 9.69 -1.30
CA THR A 19 -7.21 10.20 -2.38
C THR A 19 -6.38 11.07 -3.33
N ARG A 20 -6.87 11.20 -4.57
CA ARG A 20 -6.26 12.05 -5.61
C ARG A 20 -6.05 13.52 -5.20
N ARG A 21 -6.84 14.04 -4.24
CA ARG A 21 -6.79 15.45 -3.83
C ARG A 21 -5.78 15.71 -2.70
N GLN A 22 -5.34 14.66 -2.01
CA GLN A 22 -4.40 14.81 -0.89
C GLN A 22 -2.97 15.01 -1.41
N LYS A 23 -2.24 15.90 -0.73
CA LYS A 23 -0.82 16.14 -1.02
C LYS A 23 0.01 14.97 -0.50
N SER A 24 1.20 14.80 -1.06
CA SER A 24 2.13 13.75 -0.65
C SER A 24 2.67 13.89 0.78
N THR A 25 2.46 15.04 1.41
CA THR A 25 2.79 15.34 2.80
C THR A 25 1.72 14.87 3.78
N THR A 26 0.48 14.68 3.32
CA THR A 26 -0.60 14.10 4.14
C THR A 26 -0.23 12.66 4.50
N PRO A 27 -0.42 12.19 5.75
CA PRO A 27 -0.26 10.77 6.07
C PRO A 27 -1.11 9.87 5.18
N ILE A 28 -0.71 8.60 5.03
CA ILE A 28 -1.57 7.61 4.36
C ILE A 28 -2.65 7.12 5.32
N ASP A 29 -3.83 6.82 4.79
CA ASP A 29 -4.93 6.18 5.48
C ASP A 29 -4.71 4.66 5.48
N ILE A 30 -4.24 4.16 6.62
CA ILE A 30 -3.92 2.75 6.86
C ILE A 30 -5.21 1.93 7.05
N ASP A 31 -6.24 2.53 7.66
CA ASP A 31 -7.50 1.85 7.96
C ASP A 31 -8.24 1.50 6.67
N THR A 32 -8.26 2.42 5.70
CA THR A 32 -8.83 2.15 4.38
C THR A 32 -8.07 1.03 3.66
N ILE A 33 -6.74 0.98 3.76
CA ILE A 33 -5.94 -0.10 3.15
C ILE A 33 -6.28 -1.45 3.80
N LYS A 34 -6.34 -1.49 5.13
CA LYS A 34 -6.70 -2.68 5.90
C LYS A 34 -8.10 -3.18 5.53
N LEU A 35 -9.09 -2.30 5.50
CA LEU A 35 -10.46 -2.63 5.09
C LEU A 35 -10.50 -3.19 3.67
N CYS A 36 -9.70 -2.66 2.76
CA CYS A 36 -9.60 -3.19 1.41
C CYS A 36 -8.98 -4.59 1.39
N LYS A 37 -7.91 -4.84 2.16
CA LYS A 37 -7.31 -6.18 2.28
C LYS A 37 -8.29 -7.20 2.85
N GLU A 38 -9.02 -6.85 3.89
CA GLU A 38 -10.01 -7.74 4.53
C GLU A 38 -11.21 -8.05 3.63
N SER A 39 -11.51 -7.19 2.65
CA SER A 39 -12.70 -7.32 1.81
C SER A 39 -12.47 -8.00 0.45
N LEU A 40 -11.22 -8.25 0.07
CA LEU A 40 -10.81 -8.84 -1.20
C LEU A 40 -10.18 -10.22 -1.00
N GLN A 41 -10.32 -11.08 -2.01
CA GLN A 41 -9.67 -12.40 -2.11
C GLN A 41 -8.39 -12.37 -2.95
N ILE A 42 -8.26 -11.39 -3.85
CA ILE A 42 -7.04 -11.16 -4.62
C ILE A 42 -5.93 -10.50 -3.78
N PRO A 43 -4.65 -10.66 -4.18
CA PRO A 43 -3.54 -9.94 -3.56
C PRO A 43 -3.71 -8.41 -3.58
N VAL A 44 -3.44 -7.79 -2.43
CA VAL A 44 -3.46 -6.34 -2.23
C VAL A 44 -2.07 -5.85 -1.91
N ILE A 45 -1.57 -4.90 -2.70
CA ILE A 45 -0.27 -4.27 -2.53
C ILE A 45 -0.46 -2.86 -1.99
N ALA A 46 0.07 -2.56 -0.81
CA ALA A 46 -0.02 -1.22 -0.23
C ALA A 46 1.06 -0.29 -0.80
N ASN A 47 0.70 0.95 -1.11
CA ASN A 47 1.63 1.97 -1.59
C ASN A 47 1.52 3.26 -0.77
N GLY A 48 2.68 3.81 -0.40
CA GLY A 48 2.81 5.17 0.12
C GLY A 48 3.56 5.27 1.44
N ASN A 49 4.37 6.32 1.59
CA ASN A 49 5.15 6.63 2.79
C ASN A 49 6.08 5.53 3.30
N ILE A 50 6.60 4.70 2.40
CA ILE A 50 7.58 3.67 2.71
C ILE A 50 8.96 4.19 2.34
N PHE A 51 9.80 4.49 3.33
CA PHE A 51 11.15 5.01 3.13
C PHE A 51 12.24 4.13 3.75
N SER A 52 11.84 3.10 4.48
CA SER A 52 12.71 2.13 5.12
C SER A 52 12.01 0.77 5.19
N LEU A 53 12.79 -0.28 5.45
CA LEU A 53 12.25 -1.61 5.74
C LEU A 53 11.35 -1.61 7.00
N LYS A 54 11.65 -0.75 7.98
CA LYS A 54 10.81 -0.59 9.17
C LYS A 54 9.43 -0.05 8.83
N ASP A 55 9.33 0.92 7.93
CA ASP A 55 8.03 1.45 7.48
C ASP A 55 7.23 0.39 6.73
N ALA A 56 7.90 -0.40 5.88
CA ALA A 56 7.31 -1.53 5.17
C ALA A 56 6.75 -2.57 6.15
N ASN A 57 7.55 -2.97 7.14
CA ASN A 57 7.13 -3.92 8.17
C ASN A 57 5.98 -3.37 9.00
N LEU A 58 6.02 -2.10 9.41
CA LEU A 58 4.93 -1.49 10.16
C LEU A 58 3.63 -1.46 9.35
N LEU A 59 3.70 -1.13 8.06
CA LEU A 59 2.52 -1.12 7.19
C LEU A 59 1.95 -2.54 7.02
N TYR A 60 2.82 -3.53 6.81
CA TYR A 60 2.43 -4.94 6.77
C TYR A 60 1.77 -5.40 8.08
N GLU A 61 2.35 -5.08 9.23
CA GLU A 61 1.81 -5.50 10.53
C GLU A 61 0.43 -4.92 10.79
N ASN A 62 0.17 -3.67 10.38
CA ASN A 62 -1.12 -3.02 10.62
C ASN A 62 -2.22 -3.43 9.64
N THR A 63 -1.86 -3.87 8.42
CA THR A 63 -2.82 -4.08 7.33
C THR A 63 -2.90 -5.52 6.82
N LYS A 64 -1.87 -6.33 7.09
CA LYS A 64 -1.70 -7.71 6.59
C LYS A 64 -1.83 -7.84 5.06
N VAL A 65 -1.41 -6.80 4.35
CA VAL A 65 -1.34 -6.77 2.87
C VAL A 65 -0.31 -7.77 2.34
N ASP A 66 -0.52 -8.26 1.12
CA ASP A 66 0.31 -9.31 0.51
C ASP A 66 1.64 -8.78 -0.03
N GLY A 67 1.77 -7.46 -0.11
CA GLY A 67 3.02 -6.81 -0.44
C GLY A 67 2.97 -5.30 -0.23
N VAL A 68 4.14 -4.69 -0.35
CA VAL A 68 4.31 -3.25 -0.22
C VAL A 68 5.10 -2.71 -1.40
N MET A 69 4.70 -1.54 -1.88
CA MET A 69 5.32 -0.85 -3.01
C MET A 69 5.87 0.50 -2.56
N ALA A 70 7.17 0.70 -2.74
CA ALA A 70 7.86 1.94 -2.43
C ALA A 70 8.23 2.68 -3.73
N ALA A 71 7.50 3.76 -4.05
CA ALA A 71 7.74 4.55 -5.25
C ALA A 71 8.70 5.73 -5.04
N ARG A 72 8.82 6.21 -3.80
CA ARG A 72 9.68 7.35 -3.45
C ARG A 72 10.68 6.90 -2.41
N VAL A 73 11.95 7.02 -2.73
CA VAL A 73 13.06 6.69 -1.85
C VAL A 73 13.69 8.02 -1.42
N ARG A 74 13.96 8.23 -0.12
CA ARG A 74 14.78 9.38 0.28
C ARG A 74 16.20 9.09 -0.17
N LYS A 75 16.93 10.11 -0.64
CA LYS A 75 18.27 9.99 -1.23
C LYS A 75 19.32 9.27 -0.34
N TYR A 76 19.00 9.03 0.94
CA TYR A 76 19.85 8.38 1.93
C TYR A 76 19.38 6.97 2.37
N SER A 77 18.26 6.45 1.85
CA SER A 77 17.83 5.08 2.12
C SER A 77 18.37 4.09 1.09
N LEU A 78 19.69 3.90 1.10
CA LEU A 78 20.37 2.82 0.38
C LEU A 78 20.13 1.50 1.15
N GLY A 79 19.18 0.67 0.69
CA GLY A 79 18.96 -0.65 1.29
C GLY A 79 17.55 -1.23 1.17
N MET A 80 16.64 -0.64 0.39
CA MET A 80 15.26 -1.14 0.27
C MET A 80 15.04 -2.21 -0.80
N CYS A 81 15.92 -2.31 -1.80
CA CYS A 81 15.94 -3.39 -2.78
C CYS A 81 17.38 -3.91 -2.86
N GLY A 82 17.65 -4.97 -2.12
CA GLY A 82 18.86 -5.78 -2.19
C GLY A 82 18.46 -7.23 -2.05
#